data_AF-A0A1H9N6R8-F1
#
_entry.id   AF-A0A1H9N6R8-F1
#
_cell.length_a   1.000
_cell.length_b   1.000
_cell.length_c   1.000
_cell.angle_alpha   90.00
_cell.angle_beta   90.00
_cell.angle_gamma   90.00
#
_symmetry.space_group_name_H-M   'P 1'
#
loop_
_entity.id
_entity.type
_entity.pdbx_description
1 polymer ?
#
loop_
_entity_poly.entity_id
_entity_poly.type
_entity_poly.pdbx_seq_one_letter_code
_entity_poly.pdbx_strand_id
1 'polypeptide(L)'
;MSDAIHHECGLAMIRLRKPLSYYQEKYGTPLHGLKCLQLLMRKMRNRGQDGAGMATIKLDHPPGKKFISRKRSNKTNYLDDLWKGVYKRFDELSPEQLADPDYLKMNLPYTGELMMGHLRYGTHGSNDIETCHPFLRQSNWKTRCLIVAGNFNLTNVDELFQELVELGQYPKEKSDTVTVLEKIGHFLDDEVQRIHQWHKPDGHSNIEINDIIADELDVQRLLKRASKKFDGGYVMGGMIGHGDGFVMRDPAGIRPAFYFENEEFIAVASERPALQTVFNVPFGTIKEVKPGHALIMKKNGDMLMKPFTKLLPRAACSFERIYFSRGTDRDIYLERKELGRLLAPAVVKAIDYDFNNTVFSYIPNTAETAYQGMIEGLEQELTAWKKKALKKKQKQGKNGMSKILNTKVRNEKIVVKDGKTRTFIADTSSRGDMVSHVYDVTYGIVRNNVDTLVLLDDSIVRGTTMRDSIIKIVSRLKPKRILIVSSAPQIRYPDCYGIDMSRMGEFVAFKAMEALLEKKGKKRLMKQVHKKALEELKKPDAKQRNVVQELYDQFSYEQVSDMIAKIITPKGTEPQIDVIYQTIEDLRIACPDNNGDWYFSGNYPTPGGFRVVNKAFCNYMIGSNERAY
;
A
#
# COMPACT_ATOMS: atom_id res chain seq x y z
N MET A 1 10.09 -6.96 -16.09
CA MET A 1 9.35 -6.27 -15.00
C MET A 1 10.04 -6.67 -13.71
N SER A 2 10.40 -5.77 -12.77
CA SER A 2 10.49 -6.17 -11.34
C SER A 2 9.28 -7.02 -11.03
N ASP A 3 9.42 -8.06 -10.19
CA ASP A 3 8.29 -8.90 -9.80
C ASP A 3 7.33 -7.92 -9.17
N ALA A 4 6.36 -7.47 -9.97
CA ALA A 4 5.70 -6.22 -9.68
C ALA A 4 4.86 -6.56 -8.47
N ILE A 5 5.33 -6.14 -7.30
CA ILE A 5 4.52 -6.29 -6.11
C ILE A 5 3.33 -5.38 -6.39
N HIS A 6 2.17 -6.01 -6.38
CA HIS A 6 0.92 -5.55 -6.98
C HIS A 6 0.00 -5.08 -5.83
N HIS A 7 -0.27 -3.76 -5.70
CA HIS A 7 -0.70 -3.21 -4.40
C HIS A 7 -1.67 -2.05 -4.31
N GLU A 8 -2.38 -2.15 -3.16
CA GLU A 8 -3.18 -1.22 -2.37
C GLU A 8 -4.20 -0.38 -3.11
N CYS A 9 -5.44 -0.46 -2.66
CA CYS A 9 -6.47 0.48 -3.08
C CYS A 9 -6.18 1.90 -2.57
N GLY A 10 -6.56 2.90 -3.35
CA GLY A 10 -6.56 4.31 -2.94
C GLY A 10 -7.96 4.74 -2.54
N LEU A 11 -8.10 5.40 -1.39
CA LEU A 11 -9.35 6.01 -0.94
C LEU A 11 -9.23 7.53 -0.99
N ALA A 12 -10.27 8.21 -1.47
CA ALA A 12 -10.46 9.64 -1.38
C ALA A 12 -11.87 9.95 -0.85
N MET A 13 -12.00 10.92 0.06
CA MET A 13 -13.30 11.46 0.47
C MET A 13 -13.23 12.98 0.57
N ILE A 14 -14.33 13.65 0.21
CA ILE A 14 -14.49 15.10 0.30
C ILE A 14 -15.88 15.41 0.85
N ARG A 15 -15.95 16.28 1.86
CA ARG A 15 -17.16 16.92 2.36
C ARG A 15 -17.04 18.43 2.16
N LEU A 16 -17.95 19.02 1.38
CA LEU A 16 -18.03 20.46 1.13
C LEU A 16 -18.74 21.17 2.29
N ARG A 17 -18.05 22.04 3.02
CA ARG A 17 -18.64 22.76 4.17
C ARG A 17 -19.53 23.93 3.77
N LYS A 18 -19.48 24.35 2.51
CA LYS A 18 -20.29 25.44 1.94
C LYS A 18 -21.28 24.87 0.90
N PRO A 19 -22.38 25.58 0.59
CA PRO A 19 -23.28 25.20 -0.50
C PRO A 19 -22.61 25.30 -1.87
N LEU A 20 -23.19 24.65 -2.89
CA LEU A 20 -22.64 24.66 -4.26
C LEU A 20 -22.53 26.07 -4.86
N SER A 21 -23.41 27.00 -4.47
CA SER A 21 -23.38 28.41 -4.89
C SER A 21 -22.10 29.13 -4.49
N TYR A 22 -21.55 28.83 -3.30
CA TYR A 22 -20.28 29.40 -2.86
C TYR A 22 -19.12 29.00 -3.79
N TYR A 23 -19.09 27.75 -4.24
CA TYR A 23 -18.03 27.29 -5.15
C TYR A 23 -18.20 27.84 -6.57
N GLN A 24 -19.45 28.08 -7.00
CA GLN A 24 -19.71 28.80 -8.25
C GLN A 24 -19.12 30.22 -8.18
N GLU A 25 -19.41 30.96 -7.12
CA GLU A 25 -18.92 32.32 -6.93
C GLU A 25 -17.39 32.38 -6.84
N LYS A 26 -16.79 31.51 -6.03
CA LYS A 26 -15.35 31.55 -5.76
C LYS A 26 -14.48 30.91 -6.85
N TYR A 27 -14.93 29.81 -7.45
CA TYR A 27 -14.13 29.00 -8.38
C TYR A 27 -14.68 28.98 -9.81
N GLY A 28 -15.77 29.71 -10.07
CA GLY A 28 -16.42 29.78 -11.38
C GLY A 28 -17.13 28.48 -11.80
N THR A 29 -17.34 27.54 -10.88
CA THR A 29 -18.06 26.29 -11.19
C THR A 29 -18.69 25.65 -9.94
N PRO A 30 -19.91 25.11 -9.99
CA PRO A 30 -20.49 24.37 -8.87
C PRO A 30 -19.85 22.97 -8.74
N LEU A 31 -19.14 22.51 -9.79
CA LEU A 31 -18.49 21.21 -9.88
C LEU A 31 -17.07 21.19 -9.30
N HIS A 32 -16.64 22.23 -8.59
CA HIS A 32 -15.27 22.34 -8.08
C HIS A 32 -14.88 21.13 -7.22
N GLY A 33 -15.74 20.71 -6.28
CA GLY A 33 -15.48 19.54 -5.46
C GLY A 33 -15.37 18.22 -6.26
N LEU A 34 -16.12 18.09 -7.35
CA LEU A 34 -16.02 16.94 -8.27
C LEU A 34 -14.67 16.94 -9.01
N LYS A 35 -14.19 18.12 -9.44
CA LYS A 35 -12.86 18.30 -10.02
C LYS A 35 -11.76 17.94 -9.01
N CYS A 36 -11.89 18.36 -7.75
CA CYS A 36 -10.96 17.99 -6.67
C CYS A 36 -10.91 16.47 -6.49
N LEU A 37 -12.05 15.78 -6.45
CA LEU A 37 -12.08 14.32 -6.34
C LEU A 37 -11.38 13.64 -7.52
N GLN A 38 -11.62 14.11 -8.74
CA GLN A 38 -10.93 13.62 -9.94
C GLN A 38 -9.42 13.76 -9.85
N LEU A 39 -8.94 14.91 -9.39
CA LEU A 39 -7.52 15.17 -9.24
C LEU A 39 -6.90 14.30 -8.14
N LEU A 40 -7.59 14.10 -7.00
CA LEU A 40 -7.12 13.20 -5.93
C LEU A 40 -6.94 11.78 -6.47
N MET A 41 -7.95 11.25 -7.17
CA MET A 41 -7.88 9.91 -7.75
C MET A 41 -6.77 9.78 -8.80
N ARG A 42 -6.58 10.80 -9.66
CA ARG A 42 -5.47 10.80 -10.63
C ARG A 42 -4.09 10.85 -9.95
N LYS A 43 -3.95 11.65 -8.89
CA LYS A 43 -2.72 11.76 -8.10
C LYS A 43 -2.44 10.54 -7.23
N MET A 44 -3.41 9.65 -7.04
CA MET A 44 -3.21 8.37 -6.33
C MET A 44 -3.20 7.16 -7.26
N ARG A 45 -3.08 7.32 -8.59
CA ARG A 45 -3.10 6.20 -9.57
C ARG A 45 -2.10 5.06 -9.29
N ASN A 46 -1.04 5.32 -8.54
CA ASN A 46 -0.10 4.29 -8.09
C ASN A 46 -0.74 3.28 -7.12
N ARG A 47 -1.88 3.62 -6.51
CA ARG A 47 -2.70 2.85 -5.55
C ARG A 47 -3.89 2.13 -6.22
N GLY A 48 -3.69 1.56 -7.40
CA GLY A 48 -4.76 0.82 -8.09
C GLY A 48 -4.75 1.03 -9.59
N GLN A 49 -4.53 -0.06 -10.32
CA GLN A 49 -4.48 -0.11 -11.78
C GLN A 49 -5.57 -0.97 -12.41
N ASP A 50 -6.42 -1.62 -11.61
CA ASP A 50 -7.41 -2.60 -12.12
C ASP A 50 -8.80 -2.01 -12.31
N GLY A 51 -9.14 -0.98 -11.54
CA GLY A 51 -10.42 -0.29 -11.66
C GLY A 51 -10.52 0.96 -10.78
N ALA A 52 -11.61 1.70 -10.94
CA ALA A 52 -11.94 2.81 -10.07
C ALA A 52 -13.45 3.02 -9.98
N GLY A 53 -13.89 3.71 -8.94
CA GLY A 53 -15.26 4.17 -8.82
C GLY A 53 -15.37 5.43 -7.97
N MET A 54 -16.52 6.07 -8.07
CA MET A 54 -16.87 7.23 -7.28
C MET A 54 -18.35 7.21 -6.91
N ALA A 55 -18.68 7.88 -5.83
CA ALA A 55 -20.05 8.10 -5.40
C ALA A 55 -20.22 9.49 -4.78
N THR A 56 -21.44 10.01 -4.84
CA THR A 56 -21.81 11.32 -4.28
C THR A 56 -23.16 11.21 -3.56
N ILE A 57 -23.32 12.01 -2.51
CA ILE A 57 -24.57 12.23 -1.79
C ILE A 57 -24.90 13.72 -1.82
N LYS A 58 -26.11 14.05 -2.26
CA LYS A 58 -26.69 15.40 -2.20
C LYS A 58 -27.32 15.62 -0.84
N LEU A 59 -27.05 16.77 -0.24
CA LEU A 59 -27.69 17.17 1.01
C LEU A 59 -29.03 17.84 0.74
N ASP A 60 -29.98 17.66 1.66
CA ASP A 60 -31.28 18.35 1.64
C ASP A 60 -32.04 18.24 0.31
N HIS A 61 -31.92 17.08 -0.34
CA HIS A 61 -32.56 16.82 -1.62
C HIS A 61 -34.00 16.30 -1.39
N PRO A 62 -35.01 16.83 -2.12
CA PRO A 62 -36.40 16.49 -1.85
C PRO A 62 -36.72 15.02 -2.17
N PRO A 63 -37.73 14.42 -1.50
CA PRO A 63 -38.25 13.10 -1.83
C PRO A 63 -38.66 12.99 -3.30
N GLY A 64 -38.60 11.77 -3.85
CA GLY A 64 -38.90 11.50 -5.26
C GLY A 64 -37.76 11.84 -6.23
N LYS A 65 -36.64 12.39 -5.75
CA LYS A 65 -35.45 12.68 -6.57
C LYS A 65 -34.22 11.92 -6.12
N LYS A 66 -33.29 11.69 -7.06
CA LYS A 66 -32.08 10.89 -6.85
C LYS A 66 -31.01 11.70 -6.11
N PHE A 67 -30.77 11.36 -4.85
CA PHE A 67 -29.76 12.00 -3.99
C PHE A 67 -28.42 11.25 -3.94
N ILE A 68 -28.40 9.94 -4.22
CA ILE A 68 -27.17 9.13 -4.31
C ILE A 68 -26.82 8.88 -5.78
N SER A 69 -25.59 9.16 -6.17
CA SER A 69 -25.04 8.75 -7.47
C SER A 69 -23.78 7.90 -7.28
N ARG A 70 -23.61 6.89 -8.13
CA ARG A 70 -22.44 5.99 -8.11
C ARG A 70 -22.05 5.60 -9.53
N LYS A 71 -20.75 5.60 -9.82
CA LYS A 71 -20.19 5.08 -11.07
C LYS A 71 -18.91 4.30 -10.81
N ARG A 72 -18.71 3.20 -11.55
CA ARG A 72 -17.53 2.32 -11.46
C ARG A 72 -17.00 2.02 -12.87
N SER A 73 -15.73 1.65 -12.98
CA SER A 73 -15.10 1.18 -14.22
C SER A 73 -13.96 0.21 -13.91
N ASN A 74 -13.90 -0.91 -14.63
CA ASN A 74 -12.82 -1.91 -14.63
C ASN A 74 -12.15 -2.04 -16.01
N LYS A 75 -12.37 -1.07 -16.92
CA LYS A 75 -11.75 -1.08 -18.26
C LYS A 75 -10.24 -0.82 -18.17
N THR A 76 -9.48 -1.14 -19.22
CA THR A 76 -8.03 -0.89 -19.26
C THR A 76 -7.65 0.58 -18.97
N ASN A 77 -8.45 1.54 -19.46
CA ASN A 77 -8.32 2.97 -19.14
C ASN A 77 -9.40 3.42 -18.13
N TYR A 78 -9.59 2.65 -17.07
CA TYR A 78 -10.67 2.79 -16.09
C TYR A 78 -10.88 4.22 -15.58
N LEU A 79 -9.81 4.98 -15.29
CA LEU A 79 -9.93 6.37 -14.82
C LEU A 79 -10.54 7.28 -15.88
N ASP A 80 -10.06 7.21 -17.11
CA ASP A 80 -10.58 8.06 -18.18
C ASP A 80 -12.00 7.65 -18.58
N ASP A 81 -12.30 6.35 -18.59
CA ASP A 81 -13.65 5.83 -18.82
C ASP A 81 -14.64 6.27 -17.71
N LEU A 82 -14.21 6.18 -16.44
CA LEU A 82 -14.98 6.64 -15.29
C LEU A 82 -15.35 8.11 -15.45
N TRP A 83 -14.35 8.98 -15.63
CA TRP A 83 -14.56 10.43 -15.67
C TRP A 83 -15.27 10.89 -16.93
N LYS A 84 -14.97 10.33 -18.12
CA LYS A 84 -15.75 10.60 -19.34
C LYS A 84 -17.23 10.28 -19.11
N GLY A 85 -17.52 9.14 -18.50
CA GLY A 85 -18.91 8.77 -18.25
C GLY A 85 -19.58 9.48 -17.07
N VAL A 86 -18.84 10.23 -16.23
CA VAL A 86 -19.40 11.19 -15.28
C VAL A 86 -19.70 12.50 -16.01
N TYR A 87 -18.69 13.08 -16.69
CA TYR A 87 -18.81 14.38 -17.33
C TYR A 87 -19.77 14.41 -18.51
N LYS A 88 -19.99 13.27 -19.19
CA LYS A 88 -21.01 13.13 -20.25
C LYS A 88 -22.41 13.59 -19.83
N ARG A 89 -22.72 13.57 -18.53
CA ARG A 89 -24.02 14.05 -18.00
C ARG A 89 -24.19 15.57 -18.06
N PHE A 90 -23.12 16.30 -18.34
CA PHE A 90 -23.10 17.76 -18.37
C PHE A 90 -22.83 18.31 -19.78
N ASP A 91 -22.52 17.47 -20.77
CA ASP A 91 -22.12 17.88 -22.13
C ASP A 91 -23.23 18.63 -22.89
N GLU A 92 -24.50 18.32 -22.62
CA GLU A 92 -25.67 18.88 -23.31
C GLU A 92 -26.25 20.14 -22.64
N LEU A 93 -25.62 20.63 -21.57
CA LEU A 93 -26.11 21.77 -20.80
C LEU A 93 -25.64 23.10 -21.38
N SER A 94 -26.50 24.13 -21.32
CA SER A 94 -26.08 25.50 -21.67
C SER A 94 -25.08 26.06 -20.65
N PRO A 95 -24.27 27.09 -21.01
CA PRO A 95 -23.38 27.75 -20.05
C PRO A 95 -24.11 28.27 -18.80
N GLU A 96 -25.33 28.77 -18.95
CA GLU A 96 -26.17 29.24 -17.84
C GLU A 96 -26.58 28.08 -16.93
N GLN A 97 -27.01 26.94 -17.51
CA GLN A 97 -27.36 25.74 -16.75
C GLN A 97 -26.15 25.14 -16.02
N LEU A 98 -24.96 25.22 -16.61
CA LEU A 98 -23.70 24.76 -15.98
C LEU A 98 -23.26 25.68 -14.84
N ALA A 99 -23.61 26.96 -14.90
CA ALA A 99 -23.32 27.95 -13.87
C ALA A 99 -24.38 27.97 -12.76
N ASP A 100 -25.55 27.35 -12.95
CA ASP A 100 -26.64 27.31 -11.99
C ASP A 100 -26.50 26.13 -10.99
N PRO A 101 -26.07 26.39 -9.74
CA PRO A 101 -25.87 25.34 -8.73
C PRO A 101 -27.18 24.62 -8.36
N ASP A 102 -28.31 25.32 -8.32
CA ASP A 102 -29.58 24.77 -7.89
C ASP A 102 -30.18 23.90 -8.98
N TYR A 103 -30.11 24.34 -10.24
CA TYR A 103 -30.49 23.52 -11.40
C TYR A 103 -29.67 22.22 -11.45
N LEU A 104 -28.35 22.32 -11.31
CA LEU A 104 -27.46 21.15 -11.31
C LEU A 104 -27.78 20.19 -10.16
N LYS A 105 -27.94 20.71 -8.94
CA LYS A 105 -28.30 19.89 -7.78
C LYS A 105 -29.68 19.25 -7.93
N MET A 106 -30.63 19.95 -8.55
CA MET A 106 -32.01 19.50 -8.67
C MET A 106 -32.19 18.43 -9.75
N ASN A 107 -31.43 18.50 -10.85
CA ASN A 107 -31.71 17.74 -12.07
C ASN A 107 -30.61 16.76 -12.48
N LEU A 108 -29.35 16.99 -12.08
CA LEU A 108 -28.21 16.21 -12.60
C LEU A 108 -27.65 15.26 -11.55
N PRO A 109 -27.10 14.09 -11.93
CA PRO A 109 -26.37 13.22 -11.02
C PRO A 109 -24.98 13.80 -10.69
N TYR A 110 -24.32 13.24 -9.67
CA TYR A 110 -22.94 13.58 -9.27
C TYR A 110 -22.72 15.00 -8.70
N THR A 111 -23.78 15.80 -8.56
CA THR A 111 -23.77 17.16 -8.00
C THR A 111 -24.03 17.15 -6.49
N GLY A 112 -23.21 16.40 -5.75
CA GLY A 112 -23.36 16.22 -4.29
C GLY A 112 -22.23 16.84 -3.47
N GLU A 113 -22.53 17.17 -2.21
CA GLU A 113 -21.63 17.83 -1.27
C GLU A 113 -20.84 16.86 -0.39
N LEU A 114 -21.20 15.57 -0.38
CA LEU A 114 -20.40 14.50 0.21
C LEU A 114 -20.01 13.52 -0.91
N MET A 115 -18.72 13.25 -1.04
CA MET A 115 -18.16 12.53 -2.17
C MET A 115 -17.09 11.54 -1.73
N MET A 116 -17.01 10.42 -2.46
CA MET A 116 -16.03 9.37 -2.24
C MET A 116 -15.51 8.86 -3.58
N GLY A 117 -14.20 8.62 -3.64
CA GLY A 117 -13.51 8.04 -4.77
C GLY A 117 -12.67 6.86 -4.31
N HIS A 118 -12.55 5.85 -5.16
CA HIS A 118 -11.76 4.67 -4.88
C HIS A 118 -11.00 4.20 -6.12
N LEU A 119 -9.74 3.86 -5.94
CA LEU A 119 -8.89 3.19 -6.92
C LEU A 119 -8.70 1.76 -6.46
N ARG A 120 -9.09 0.80 -7.30
CA ARG A 120 -8.97 -0.61 -6.96
C ARG A 120 -7.65 -1.16 -7.47
N TYR A 121 -6.95 -1.82 -6.56
CA TYR A 121 -6.03 -2.87 -6.89
C TYR A 121 -6.69 -4.21 -6.57
N GLY A 122 -6.85 -5.07 -7.58
CA GLY A 122 -7.41 -6.40 -7.44
C GLY A 122 -6.39 -7.30 -6.77
N THR A 123 -6.42 -7.35 -5.44
CA THR A 123 -5.67 -8.37 -4.70
C THR A 123 -6.29 -9.75 -4.90
N HIS A 124 -7.61 -9.85 -5.14
CA HIS A 124 -8.36 -11.11 -5.32
C HIS A 124 -9.50 -11.00 -6.35
N GLY A 125 -9.90 -12.14 -6.92
CA GLY A 125 -11.06 -12.27 -7.81
C GLY A 125 -10.79 -11.94 -9.29
N SER A 126 -11.73 -12.29 -10.16
CA SER A 126 -11.75 -11.77 -11.53
C SER A 126 -11.74 -10.24 -11.49
N ASN A 127 -11.13 -9.58 -12.49
CA ASN A 127 -11.22 -8.13 -12.61
C ASN A 127 -12.63 -7.73 -13.08
N ASP A 128 -13.60 -7.84 -12.18
CA ASP A 128 -15.01 -7.61 -12.45
C ASP A 128 -15.49 -6.30 -11.80
N ILE A 129 -16.45 -5.66 -12.46
CA ILE A 129 -17.07 -4.42 -12.01
C ILE A 129 -17.74 -4.58 -10.64
N GLU A 130 -18.20 -5.79 -10.30
CA GLU A 130 -18.82 -6.06 -8.99
C GLU A 130 -17.84 -6.02 -7.83
N THR A 131 -16.55 -6.24 -8.10
CA THR A 131 -15.48 -6.11 -7.10
C THR A 131 -14.96 -4.67 -6.97
N CYS A 132 -15.36 -3.76 -7.87
CA CYS A 132 -15.01 -2.35 -7.78
C CYS A 132 -15.83 -1.64 -6.70
N HIS A 133 -15.15 -0.90 -5.84
CA HIS A 133 -15.76 0.03 -4.89
C HIS A 133 -16.14 1.34 -5.60
N PRO A 134 -16.98 2.20 -5.00
CA PRO A 134 -17.71 2.01 -3.73
C PRO A 134 -18.86 0.99 -3.82
N PHE A 135 -19.13 0.29 -2.73
CA PHE A 135 -20.31 -0.57 -2.58
C PHE A 135 -21.47 0.23 -2.02
N LEU A 136 -22.69 -0.09 -2.42
CA LEU A 136 -23.90 0.65 -2.06
C LEU A 136 -24.95 -0.32 -1.54
N ARG A 137 -25.41 -0.08 -0.32
CA ARG A 137 -26.59 -0.67 0.31
C ARG A 137 -27.71 0.37 0.30
N GLN A 138 -28.81 0.07 -0.38
CA GLN A 138 -29.93 1.01 -0.54
C GLN A 138 -31.10 0.64 0.36
N SER A 139 -31.81 1.67 0.83
CA SER A 139 -33.05 1.58 1.57
C SER A 139 -33.97 2.72 1.14
N ASN A 140 -35.27 2.57 1.37
CA ASN A 140 -36.22 3.67 1.20
C ASN A 140 -36.07 4.73 2.30
N TRP A 141 -35.36 4.42 3.40
CA TRP A 141 -35.04 5.38 4.44
C TRP A 141 -33.64 5.94 4.21
N LYS A 142 -33.53 7.26 3.96
CA LYS A 142 -32.25 7.93 3.67
C LYS A 142 -31.18 7.62 4.72
N THR A 143 -31.58 7.52 5.99
CA THR A 143 -30.74 7.25 7.16
C THR A 143 -30.20 5.81 7.21
N ARG A 144 -30.74 4.88 6.40
CA ARG A 144 -30.30 3.47 6.28
C ARG A 144 -29.51 3.17 5.01
N CYS A 145 -29.42 4.12 4.09
CA CYS A 145 -28.55 3.99 2.92
C CYS A 145 -27.08 4.11 3.36
N LEU A 146 -26.24 3.19 2.88
CA LEU A 146 -24.83 3.14 3.21
C LEU A 146 -23.98 2.90 1.96
N ILE A 147 -22.93 3.69 1.82
CA ILE A 147 -21.86 3.47 0.84
C ILE A 147 -20.57 3.16 1.58
N VAL A 148 -19.82 2.15 1.14
CA VAL A 148 -18.51 1.80 1.72
C VAL A 148 -17.45 1.66 0.65
N ALA A 149 -16.27 2.22 0.91
CA ALA A 149 -15.05 1.93 0.16
C ALA A 149 -13.83 1.92 1.08
N GLY A 150 -12.74 1.27 0.69
CA GLY A 150 -11.55 1.32 1.51
C GLY A 150 -10.41 0.45 1.01
N ASN A 151 -9.28 0.64 1.67
CA ASN A 151 -8.10 -0.19 1.52
C ASN A 151 -8.02 -1.08 2.76
N PHE A 152 -8.52 -2.31 2.64
CA PHE A 152 -8.61 -3.23 3.77
C PHE A 152 -8.44 -4.67 3.34
N ASN A 153 -7.91 -5.46 4.27
CA ASN A 153 -7.92 -6.91 4.23
C ASN A 153 -8.16 -7.40 5.67
N LEU A 154 -9.24 -8.13 5.87
CA LEU A 154 -9.57 -8.72 7.17
C LEU A 154 -9.05 -10.15 7.21
N THR A 155 -8.40 -10.52 8.30
CA THR A 155 -7.80 -11.87 8.43
C THR A 155 -8.84 -12.89 8.91
N ASN A 156 -9.96 -12.46 9.48
CA ASN A 156 -10.98 -13.29 10.12
C ASN A 156 -12.36 -13.21 9.44
N VAL A 157 -12.38 -13.10 8.12
CA VAL A 157 -13.61 -13.01 7.30
C VAL A 157 -14.55 -14.18 7.55
N ASP A 158 -14.00 -15.39 7.70
CA ASP A 158 -14.77 -16.60 8.04
C ASP A 158 -15.61 -16.43 9.31
N GLU A 159 -14.99 -15.88 10.37
CA GLU A 159 -15.65 -15.63 11.65
C GLU A 159 -16.71 -14.52 11.53
N LEU A 160 -16.35 -13.42 10.85
CA LEU A 160 -17.23 -12.28 10.70
C LEU A 160 -18.47 -12.62 9.84
N PHE A 161 -18.29 -13.44 8.81
CA PHE A 161 -19.38 -13.96 7.98
C PHE A 161 -20.31 -14.86 8.80
N GLN A 162 -19.75 -15.79 9.59
CA GLN A 162 -20.54 -16.66 10.45
C GLN A 162 -21.36 -15.85 11.47
N GLU A 163 -20.80 -14.79 12.03
CA GLU A 163 -21.53 -13.89 12.94
C GLU A 163 -22.69 -13.17 12.22
N LEU A 164 -22.58 -12.85 10.93
CA LEU A 164 -23.71 -12.31 10.16
C LEU A 164 -24.84 -13.36 9.99
N VAL A 165 -24.47 -14.61 9.73
CA VAL A 165 -25.43 -15.72 9.60
C VAL A 165 -26.14 -15.99 10.94
N GLU A 166 -25.42 -15.95 12.06
CA GLU A 166 -25.98 -16.09 13.40
C GLU A 166 -26.92 -14.94 13.79
N LEU A 167 -26.70 -13.74 13.24
CA LEU A 167 -27.62 -12.61 13.34
C LEU A 167 -28.86 -12.75 12.45
N GLY A 168 -29.00 -13.85 11.71
CA GLY A 168 -30.12 -14.13 10.81
C GLY A 168 -30.00 -13.46 9.44
N GLN A 169 -28.83 -12.92 9.09
CA GLN A 169 -28.60 -12.36 7.75
C GLN A 169 -28.22 -13.44 6.75
N TYR A 170 -28.43 -13.14 5.47
CA TYR A 170 -28.04 -13.99 4.35
C TYR A 170 -27.14 -13.21 3.39
N PRO A 171 -25.83 -13.04 3.71
CA PRO A 171 -24.94 -12.27 2.85
C PRO A 171 -24.77 -12.95 1.49
N LYS A 172 -24.83 -12.16 0.42
CA LYS A 172 -24.81 -12.66 -0.97
C LYS A 172 -23.52 -13.38 -1.37
N GLU A 173 -22.43 -13.09 -0.69
CA GLU A 173 -21.09 -13.57 -1.01
C GLU A 173 -20.22 -13.53 0.24
N LYS A 174 -19.33 -14.53 0.36
CA LYS A 174 -18.32 -14.58 1.40
C LYS A 174 -17.08 -13.80 0.95
N SER A 175 -17.10 -12.50 1.16
CA SER A 175 -15.97 -11.60 0.89
C SER A 175 -15.83 -10.54 1.97
N ASP A 176 -14.62 -10.01 2.17
CA ASP A 176 -14.33 -8.94 3.14
C ASP A 176 -15.28 -7.76 2.93
N THR A 177 -15.45 -7.35 1.67
CA THR A 177 -16.22 -6.15 1.35
C THR A 177 -17.70 -6.31 1.63
N VAL A 178 -18.30 -7.45 1.27
CA VAL A 178 -19.72 -7.72 1.59
C VAL A 178 -19.89 -7.83 3.10
N THR A 179 -18.98 -8.52 3.78
CA THR A 179 -19.02 -8.70 5.24
C THR A 179 -18.93 -7.35 5.97
N VAL A 180 -18.03 -6.45 5.55
CA VAL A 180 -17.91 -5.10 6.12
C VAL A 180 -19.15 -4.27 5.84
N LEU A 181 -19.66 -4.28 4.60
CA LEU A 181 -20.85 -3.53 4.22
C LEU A 181 -22.06 -3.94 5.06
N GLU A 182 -22.31 -5.24 5.18
CA GLU A 182 -23.47 -5.76 5.91
C GLU A 182 -23.30 -5.65 7.42
N LYS A 183 -22.08 -5.80 7.97
CA LYS A 183 -21.81 -5.53 9.40
C LYS A 183 -22.14 -4.08 9.75
N ILE A 184 -21.59 -3.11 9.02
CA ILE A 184 -21.86 -1.69 9.28
C ILE A 184 -23.34 -1.39 9.00
N GLY A 185 -23.91 -1.93 7.92
CA GLY A 185 -25.32 -1.76 7.56
C GLY A 185 -26.29 -2.26 8.62
N HIS A 186 -26.03 -3.42 9.21
CA HIS A 186 -26.83 -3.99 10.30
C HIS A 186 -26.85 -3.09 11.53
N PHE A 187 -25.67 -2.68 12.01
CA PHE A 187 -25.61 -1.82 13.18
C PHE A 187 -26.12 -0.40 12.89
N LEU A 188 -26.10 0.04 11.63
CA LEU A 188 -26.72 1.30 11.20
C LEU A 188 -28.24 1.19 11.33
N ASP A 189 -28.83 0.10 10.83
CA ASP A 189 -30.27 -0.13 10.94
C ASP A 189 -30.73 -0.21 12.40
N ASP A 190 -29.96 -0.88 13.25
CA ASP A 190 -30.17 -0.95 14.70
C ASP A 190 -30.14 0.44 15.35
N GLU A 191 -29.15 1.27 15.02
CA GLU A 191 -29.00 2.60 15.62
C GLU A 191 -30.14 3.54 15.17
N VAL A 192 -30.52 3.47 13.89
CA VAL A 192 -31.69 4.15 13.35
C VAL A 192 -32.97 3.68 14.06
N GLN A 193 -33.14 2.37 14.24
CA GLN A 193 -34.31 1.80 14.92
C GLN A 193 -34.38 2.23 16.38
N ARG A 194 -33.25 2.28 17.08
CA ARG A 194 -33.14 2.73 18.47
C ARG A 194 -33.63 4.17 18.63
N ILE A 195 -33.14 5.09 17.79
CA ILE A 195 -33.52 6.51 17.84
C ILE A 195 -35.00 6.65 17.48
N HIS A 196 -35.46 5.95 16.44
CA HIS A 196 -36.88 5.95 16.07
C HIS A 196 -37.78 5.50 17.23
N GLN A 197 -37.44 4.40 17.91
CA GLN A 197 -38.24 3.88 19.03
C GLN A 197 -38.20 4.80 20.24
N TRP A 198 -37.09 5.49 20.47
CA TRP A 198 -36.93 6.42 21.57
C TRP A 198 -37.84 7.65 21.44
N HIS A 199 -37.91 8.24 20.25
CA HIS A 199 -38.68 9.47 19.98
C HIS A 199 -40.13 9.25 19.55
N LYS A 200 -40.50 8.02 19.16
CA LYS A 200 -41.88 7.70 18.75
C LYS A 200 -42.95 8.02 19.83
N PRO A 201 -42.72 7.77 21.13
CA PRO A 201 -43.67 8.13 22.19
C PRO A 201 -43.90 9.63 22.36
N ASP A 202 -42.98 10.49 21.89
CA ASP A 202 -43.04 11.95 22.07
C ASP A 202 -44.01 12.64 21.10
N GLY A 203 -44.69 11.87 20.24
CA GLY A 203 -45.73 12.37 19.33
C GLY A 203 -45.20 12.97 18.02
N HIS A 204 -43.89 12.89 17.75
CA HIS A 204 -43.30 13.32 16.49
C HIS A 204 -43.86 12.55 15.29
N SER A 205 -44.05 13.24 14.17
CA SER A 205 -44.38 12.62 12.90
C SER A 205 -43.19 11.79 12.37
N ASN A 206 -43.46 10.82 11.49
CA ASN A 206 -42.40 10.03 10.86
C ASN A 206 -41.44 10.89 10.01
N ILE A 207 -41.87 12.07 9.55
CA ILE A 207 -41.02 13.01 8.81
C ILE A 207 -40.03 13.66 9.79
N GLU A 208 -40.52 14.20 10.90
CA GLU A 208 -39.68 14.81 11.95
C GLU A 208 -38.70 13.80 12.55
N ILE A 209 -39.17 12.58 12.85
CA ILE A 209 -38.30 11.51 13.36
C ILE A 209 -37.15 11.21 12.40
N ASN A 210 -37.35 11.27 11.08
CA ASN A 210 -36.27 11.05 10.12
C ASN A 210 -35.18 12.12 10.17
N ASP A 211 -35.53 13.36 10.48
CA ASP A 211 -34.58 14.45 10.63
C ASP A 211 -33.89 14.38 12.01
N ILE A 212 -34.63 14.05 13.07
CA ILE A 212 -34.05 13.75 14.40
C ILE A 212 -33.02 12.61 14.30
N ILE A 213 -33.34 11.52 13.59
CA ILE A 213 -32.40 10.41 13.37
C ILE A 213 -31.14 10.91 12.65
N ALA A 214 -31.28 11.76 11.64
CA ALA A 214 -30.13 12.28 10.90
C ALA A 214 -29.19 13.11 11.79
N ASP A 215 -29.75 13.89 12.71
CA ASP A 215 -28.99 14.76 13.61
C ASP A 215 -28.35 13.96 14.76
N GLU A 216 -29.12 13.08 15.41
CA GLU A 216 -28.72 12.33 16.60
C GLU A 216 -27.93 11.04 16.32
N LEU A 217 -27.78 10.62 15.06
CA LEU A 217 -27.09 9.37 14.74
C LEU A 217 -25.67 9.33 15.32
N ASP A 218 -25.45 8.40 16.25
CA ASP A 218 -24.15 8.17 16.87
C ASP A 218 -23.29 7.23 16.00
N VAL A 219 -22.59 7.84 15.06
CA VAL A 219 -21.65 7.15 14.16
C VAL A 219 -20.51 6.49 14.96
N GLN A 220 -20.08 7.04 16.10
CA GLN A 220 -19.03 6.41 16.91
C GLN A 220 -19.51 5.08 17.51
N ARG A 221 -20.70 5.06 18.11
CA ARG A 221 -21.32 3.84 18.66
C ARG A 221 -21.57 2.80 17.58
N LEU A 222 -22.07 3.22 16.42
CA LEU A 222 -22.23 2.39 15.23
C LEU A 222 -20.93 1.67 14.88
N LEU A 223 -19.85 2.42 14.66
CA LEU A 223 -18.57 1.85 14.23
C LEU A 223 -17.95 0.95 15.31
N LYS A 224 -18.07 1.33 16.58
CA LYS A 224 -17.60 0.51 17.71
C LYS A 224 -18.29 -0.86 17.78
N ARG A 225 -19.60 -0.91 17.52
CA ARG A 225 -20.35 -2.17 17.49
C ARG A 225 -20.00 -3.00 16.26
N ALA A 226 -19.95 -2.36 15.08
CA ALA A 226 -19.68 -3.03 13.82
C ALA A 226 -18.29 -3.65 13.72
N SER A 227 -17.28 -2.99 14.29
CA SER A 227 -15.88 -3.39 14.15
C SER A 227 -15.31 -4.13 15.36
N LYS A 228 -16.15 -4.52 16.34
CA LYS A 228 -15.71 -5.15 17.60
C LYS A 228 -14.76 -6.32 17.40
N LYS A 229 -14.97 -7.11 16.34
CA LYS A 229 -14.17 -8.30 16.02
C LYS A 229 -13.29 -8.13 14.77
N PHE A 230 -13.15 -6.94 14.22
CA PHE A 230 -12.33 -6.76 13.02
C PHE A 230 -10.86 -7.02 13.35
N ASP A 231 -10.28 -8.04 12.70
CA ASP A 231 -8.85 -8.32 12.72
C ASP A 231 -8.28 -8.12 11.32
N GLY A 232 -7.22 -7.32 11.19
CA GLY A 232 -6.64 -6.99 9.89
C GLY A 232 -6.08 -5.58 9.82
N GLY A 233 -5.67 -5.20 8.61
CA GLY A 233 -5.19 -3.85 8.29
C GLY A 233 -6.24 -3.16 7.43
N TYR A 234 -6.65 -1.96 7.82
CA TYR A 234 -7.75 -1.29 7.14
C TYR A 234 -7.79 0.23 7.30
N VAL A 235 -8.16 0.88 6.20
CA VAL A 235 -8.76 2.21 6.16
C VAL A 235 -10.07 2.09 5.40
N MET A 236 -11.18 2.32 6.09
CA MET A 236 -12.52 2.19 5.53
C MET A 236 -13.23 3.54 5.60
N GLY A 237 -13.72 4.01 4.45
CA GLY A 237 -14.60 5.16 4.34
C GLY A 237 -16.05 4.73 4.17
N GLY A 238 -16.97 5.46 4.79
CA GLY A 238 -18.41 5.27 4.59
C GLY A 238 -19.16 6.59 4.39
N MET A 239 -20.26 6.54 3.64
CA MET A 239 -21.20 7.65 3.48
C MET A 239 -22.61 7.16 3.77
N ILE A 240 -23.31 7.84 4.67
CA ILE A 240 -24.68 7.51 5.08
C ILE A 240 -25.62 8.46 4.33
N GLY A 241 -26.77 7.95 3.88
CA GLY A 241 -27.64 8.66 2.96
C GLY A 241 -28.17 10.02 3.43
N HIS A 242 -28.20 10.29 4.74
CA HIS A 242 -28.59 11.61 5.26
C HIS A 242 -27.50 12.68 5.18
N GLY A 243 -26.25 12.31 4.87
CA GLY A 243 -25.16 13.26 4.65
C GLY A 243 -23.98 13.15 5.61
N ASP A 244 -24.02 12.25 6.59
CA ASP A 244 -22.84 11.94 7.40
C ASP A 244 -21.88 11.02 6.63
N GLY A 245 -20.59 11.23 6.83
CA GLY A 245 -19.54 10.34 6.35
C GLY A 245 -18.57 9.98 7.47
N PHE A 246 -17.78 8.95 7.26
CA PHE A 246 -16.70 8.59 8.17
C PHE A 246 -15.51 7.99 7.43
N VAL A 247 -14.32 8.10 8.02
CA VAL A 247 -13.14 7.30 7.67
C VAL A 247 -12.55 6.72 8.95
N MET A 248 -12.50 5.40 9.06
CA MET A 248 -11.92 4.69 10.20
C MET A 248 -10.63 3.99 9.84
N ARG A 249 -9.68 3.97 10.77
CA ARG A 249 -8.35 3.37 10.61
C ARG A 249 -8.11 2.27 11.64
N ASP A 250 -7.45 1.19 11.24
CA ASP A 250 -7.12 0.05 12.09
C ASP A 250 -6.34 0.46 13.37
N PRO A 251 -6.47 -0.30 14.47
CA PRO A 251 -5.90 0.07 15.76
C PRO A 251 -4.37 -0.01 15.86
N ALA A 252 -3.71 -0.72 14.93
CA ALA A 252 -2.25 -0.81 14.85
C ALA A 252 -1.64 0.25 13.91
N GLY A 253 -2.48 0.96 13.15
CA GLY A 253 -2.06 1.98 12.18
C GLY A 253 -1.42 1.39 10.92
N ILE A 254 -1.71 0.13 10.58
CA ILE A 254 -1.11 -0.63 9.47
C ILE A 254 -1.24 0.12 8.15
N ARG A 255 -2.46 0.56 7.81
CA ARG A 255 -2.76 1.25 6.56
C ARG A 255 -2.73 2.78 6.73
N PRO A 256 -2.16 3.55 5.78
CA PRO A 256 -2.09 5.00 5.91
C PRO A 256 -3.40 5.69 5.50
N ALA A 257 -3.73 6.77 6.21
CA ALA A 257 -4.79 7.69 5.85
C ALA A 257 -4.46 9.09 6.38
N PHE A 258 -4.63 10.09 5.53
CA PHE A 258 -4.33 11.49 5.81
C PHE A 258 -5.56 12.34 5.57
N TYR A 259 -5.70 13.41 6.33
CA TYR A 259 -6.79 14.37 6.17
C TYR A 259 -6.30 15.80 6.36
N PHE A 260 -7.06 16.74 5.80
CA PHE A 260 -7.03 18.13 6.23
C PHE A 260 -8.45 18.69 6.24
N GLU A 261 -8.61 19.81 6.93
CA GLU A 261 -9.85 20.57 6.94
C GLU A 261 -9.54 22.07 6.85
N ASN A 262 -10.47 22.83 6.29
CA ASN A 262 -10.52 24.28 6.36
C ASN A 262 -12.00 24.73 6.38
N GLU A 263 -12.29 26.00 6.13
CA GLU A 263 -13.67 26.52 6.12
C GLU A 263 -14.52 25.99 4.96
N GLU A 264 -13.90 25.38 3.96
CA GLU A 264 -14.54 24.97 2.70
C GLU A 264 -14.60 23.45 2.56
N PHE A 265 -13.60 22.72 3.03
CA PHE A 265 -13.45 21.30 2.77
C PHE A 265 -13.09 20.57 4.05
N ILE A 266 -13.62 19.36 4.19
CA ILE A 266 -12.96 18.28 4.90
C ILE A 266 -12.60 17.26 3.83
N ALA A 267 -11.32 16.88 3.74
CA ALA A 267 -10.88 15.91 2.75
C ALA A 267 -9.93 14.88 3.35
N VAL A 268 -10.09 13.64 2.90
CA VAL A 268 -9.30 12.49 3.32
C VAL A 268 -8.74 11.80 2.09
N ALA A 269 -7.48 11.36 2.16
CA ALA A 269 -6.84 10.58 1.11
C ALA A 269 -5.87 9.56 1.69
N SER A 270 -5.61 8.46 0.96
CA SER A 270 -4.57 7.49 1.32
C SER A 270 -3.16 8.07 1.27
N GLU A 271 -2.93 9.15 0.51
CA GLU A 271 -1.62 9.79 0.37
C GLU A 271 -1.65 11.29 0.64
N ARG A 272 -0.75 11.76 1.49
CA ARG A 272 -0.57 13.18 1.83
C ARG A 272 -0.25 14.06 0.61
N PRO A 273 0.68 13.71 -0.31
CA PRO A 273 0.99 14.56 -1.46
C PRO A 273 -0.20 14.83 -2.39
N ALA A 274 -1.18 13.92 -2.44
CA ALA A 274 -2.40 14.12 -3.21
C ALA A 274 -3.22 15.29 -2.65
N LEU A 275 -3.40 15.35 -1.32
CA LEU A 275 -4.10 16.47 -0.66
C LEU A 275 -3.35 17.79 -0.86
N GLN A 276 -2.02 17.79 -0.68
CA GLN A 276 -1.19 18.99 -0.87
C GLN A 276 -1.36 19.57 -2.27
N THR A 277 -1.29 18.70 -3.29
CA THR A 277 -1.36 19.14 -4.68
C THR A 277 -2.75 19.63 -5.05
N VAL A 278 -3.80 18.94 -4.61
CA VAL A 278 -5.18 19.25 -5.03
C VAL A 278 -5.71 20.50 -4.35
N PHE A 279 -5.38 20.70 -3.08
CA PHE A 279 -5.90 21.82 -2.30
C PHE A 279 -4.89 22.94 -2.08
N ASN A 280 -3.69 22.80 -2.66
CA ASN A 280 -2.61 23.77 -2.56
C ASN A 280 -2.29 24.16 -1.10
N VAL A 281 -2.09 23.14 -0.26
CA VAL A 281 -1.84 23.32 1.19
C VAL A 281 -0.42 22.92 1.58
N PRO A 282 0.20 23.62 2.55
CA PRO A 282 1.55 23.30 3.00
C PRO A 282 1.59 21.97 3.76
N PHE A 283 2.78 21.39 3.91
CA PHE A 283 2.96 20.08 4.55
C PHE A 283 2.31 19.98 5.95
N GLY A 284 2.47 21.01 6.79
CA GLY A 284 2.05 20.98 8.19
C GLY A 284 0.54 21.01 8.43
N THR A 285 -0.29 21.28 7.42
CA THR A 285 -1.75 21.32 7.58
C THR A 285 -2.39 19.94 7.48
N ILE A 286 -1.69 18.96 6.90
CA ILE A 286 -2.21 17.61 6.72
C ILE A 286 -1.84 16.75 7.92
N LYS A 287 -2.83 16.07 8.47
CA LYS A 287 -2.71 15.21 9.65
C LYS A 287 -3.01 13.76 9.28
N GLU A 288 -2.46 12.82 10.03
CA GLU A 288 -2.87 11.41 9.91
C GLU A 288 -4.19 11.15 10.63
N VAL A 289 -5.05 10.32 10.04
CA VAL A 289 -6.16 9.71 10.78
C VAL A 289 -5.53 8.83 11.87
N LYS A 290 -5.92 9.04 13.13
CA LYS A 290 -5.31 8.33 14.26
C LYS A 290 -5.66 6.83 14.22
N PRO A 291 -4.72 5.92 14.54
CA PRO A 291 -5.03 4.50 14.69
C PRO A 291 -6.19 4.27 15.66
N GLY A 292 -7.09 3.33 15.36
CA GLY A 292 -8.25 2.98 16.20
C GLY A 292 -9.30 4.09 16.34
N HIS A 293 -9.20 5.14 15.52
CA HIS A 293 -10.15 6.26 15.48
C HIS A 293 -10.90 6.32 14.15
N ALA A 294 -12.07 6.93 14.20
CA ALA A 294 -12.86 7.34 13.08
C ALA A 294 -12.87 8.88 12.99
N LEU A 295 -12.54 9.39 11.81
CA LEU A 295 -12.82 10.76 11.41
C LEU A 295 -14.26 10.79 10.88
N ILE A 296 -15.17 11.42 11.61
CA ILE A 296 -16.59 11.54 11.29
C ILE A 296 -16.83 12.93 10.71
N MET A 297 -17.43 13.00 9.53
CA MET A 297 -17.84 14.21 8.82
C MET A 297 -19.36 14.32 8.93
N LYS A 298 -19.86 15.28 9.71
CA LYS A 298 -21.30 15.46 9.89
C LYS A 298 -21.92 16.23 8.72
N LYS A 299 -23.22 16.04 8.50
CA LYS A 299 -24.01 16.78 7.51
C LYS A 299 -23.83 18.30 7.64
N ASN A 300 -23.83 18.82 8.86
CA ASN A 300 -23.66 20.25 9.17
C ASN A 300 -22.24 20.80 8.84
N GLY A 301 -21.29 19.94 8.45
CA GLY A 301 -19.93 20.33 8.12
C GLY A 301 -18.95 20.26 9.29
N ASP A 302 -19.34 19.71 10.44
CA ASP A 302 -18.44 19.44 11.55
C ASP A 302 -17.58 18.20 11.30
N MET A 303 -16.37 18.21 11.85
CA MET A 303 -15.44 17.09 11.84
C MET A 303 -15.15 16.63 13.27
N LEU A 304 -15.28 15.33 13.54
CA LEU A 304 -14.99 14.73 14.84
C LEU A 304 -13.99 13.59 14.68
N MET A 305 -12.96 13.54 15.53
CA MET A 305 -12.03 12.40 15.61
C MET A 305 -12.34 11.59 16.87
N LYS A 306 -12.94 10.40 16.71
CA LYS A 306 -13.46 9.61 17.84
C LYS A 306 -12.88 8.19 17.87
N PRO A 307 -12.46 7.66 19.02
CA PRO A 307 -12.00 6.28 19.12
C PRO A 307 -13.19 5.31 18.99
N PHE A 308 -13.03 4.25 18.22
CA PHE A 308 -14.04 3.19 18.09
C PHE A 308 -13.58 1.85 18.67
N THR A 309 -12.28 1.68 18.92
CA THR A 309 -11.69 0.46 19.47
C THR A 309 -10.50 0.78 20.38
N LYS A 310 -9.98 -0.24 21.07
CA LYS A 310 -8.76 -0.13 21.88
C LYS A 310 -7.54 -0.08 20.95
N LEU A 311 -6.63 0.85 21.23
CA LEU A 311 -5.35 0.97 20.52
C LEU A 311 -4.50 -0.30 20.69
N LEU A 312 -3.86 -0.72 19.61
CA LEU A 312 -2.80 -1.72 19.60
C LEU A 312 -1.43 -1.03 19.55
N PRO A 313 -0.34 -1.73 19.88
CA PRO A 313 1.00 -1.25 19.59
C PRO A 313 1.11 -0.84 18.11
N ARG A 314 1.69 0.33 17.85
CA ARG A 314 1.83 0.84 16.49
C ARG A 314 2.74 -0.09 15.68
N ALA A 315 2.27 -0.50 14.52
CA ALA A 315 2.98 -1.36 13.58
C ALA A 315 2.59 -0.96 12.16
N ALA A 316 2.77 0.33 11.83
CA ALA A 316 2.47 0.85 10.51
C ALA A 316 3.36 0.20 9.45
N CYS A 317 2.80 -0.13 8.28
CA CYS A 317 3.48 -0.87 7.22
C CYS A 317 4.81 -0.21 6.82
N SER A 318 5.93 -0.93 6.95
CA SER A 318 7.24 -0.44 6.49
C SER A 318 7.39 -0.45 4.97
N PHE A 319 6.67 -1.32 4.26
CA PHE A 319 6.70 -1.41 2.79
C PHE A 319 6.10 -0.16 2.12
N GLU A 320 5.23 0.56 2.82
CA GLU A 320 4.78 1.89 2.39
C GLU A 320 5.95 2.85 2.21
N ARG A 321 6.91 2.79 3.13
CA ARG A 321 8.10 3.63 3.14
C ARG A 321 9.15 3.13 2.15
N ILE A 322 9.34 1.81 2.06
CA ILE A 322 10.31 1.20 1.13
C ILE A 322 9.89 1.43 -0.33
N TYR A 323 8.63 1.15 -0.69
CA TYR A 323 8.25 1.04 -2.10
C TYR A 323 6.89 1.65 -2.49
N PHE A 324 5.79 1.37 -1.76
CA PHE A 324 4.44 1.63 -2.29
C PHE A 324 4.03 3.10 -2.37
N SER A 325 4.32 3.87 -1.32
CA SER A 325 3.95 5.27 -1.30
C SER A 325 4.81 6.09 -2.27
N ARG A 326 4.30 7.25 -2.69
CA ARG A 326 5.10 8.18 -3.48
C ARG A 326 6.28 8.70 -2.68
N GLY A 327 7.48 8.58 -3.26
CA GLY A 327 8.70 9.17 -2.71
C GLY A 327 8.72 10.70 -2.71
N THR A 328 7.67 11.38 -3.20
CA THR A 328 7.52 12.84 -3.10
C THR A 328 6.93 13.30 -1.77
N ASP A 329 6.44 12.37 -0.94
CA ASP A 329 6.13 12.69 0.45
C ASP A 329 7.44 12.93 1.23
N ARG A 330 7.49 14.02 2.00
CA ARG A 330 8.70 14.43 2.72
C ARG A 330 9.24 13.35 3.65
N ASP A 331 8.38 12.72 4.43
CA ASP A 331 8.83 11.76 5.45
C ASP A 331 9.36 10.50 4.74
N ILE A 332 8.63 10.03 3.72
CA ILE A 332 9.03 8.87 2.88
C ILE A 332 10.34 9.15 2.15
N TYR A 333 10.52 10.37 1.63
CA TYR A 333 11.76 10.77 0.96
C TYR A 333 12.96 10.65 1.90
N LEU A 334 12.84 11.17 3.11
CA LEU A 334 13.88 11.14 4.13
C LEU A 334 14.15 9.71 4.62
N GLU A 335 13.11 8.93 4.91
CA GLU A 335 13.20 7.53 5.32
C GLU A 335 13.89 6.67 4.24
N ARG A 336 13.54 6.85 2.95
CA ARG A 336 14.22 6.16 1.84
C ARG A 336 15.68 6.52 1.73
N LYS A 337 16.02 7.81 1.85
CA LYS A 337 17.41 8.25 1.89
C LYS A 337 18.16 7.56 3.05
N GLU A 338 17.55 7.50 4.22
CA GLU A 338 18.17 6.88 5.38
C GLU A 338 18.37 5.36 5.20
N LEU A 339 17.39 4.66 4.61
CA LEU A 339 17.54 3.26 4.21
C LEU A 339 18.76 3.05 3.31
N GLY A 340 18.95 3.93 2.32
CA GLY A 340 20.13 3.93 1.47
C GLY A 340 21.42 4.16 2.23
N ARG A 341 21.44 5.18 3.08
CA ARG A 341 22.63 5.60 3.83
C ARG A 341 23.15 4.49 4.75
N LEU A 342 22.25 3.78 5.42
CA LEU A 342 22.59 2.68 6.34
C LEU A 342 23.17 1.44 5.64
N LEU A 343 22.95 1.28 4.33
CA LEU A 343 23.58 0.20 3.55
C LEU A 343 25.06 0.45 3.24
N ALA A 344 25.51 1.71 3.25
CA ALA A 344 26.85 2.08 2.80
C ALA A 344 27.99 1.33 3.53
N PRO A 345 27.98 1.17 4.86
CA PRO A 345 29.04 0.43 5.56
C PRO A 345 29.17 -1.03 5.09
N ALA A 346 28.04 -1.72 4.89
CA ALA A 346 28.03 -3.10 4.40
C ALA A 346 28.56 -3.18 2.96
N VAL A 347 28.16 -2.24 2.10
CA VAL A 347 28.63 -2.16 0.70
C VAL A 347 30.13 -1.90 0.63
N VAL A 348 30.65 -0.92 1.38
CA VAL A 348 32.08 -0.56 1.37
C VAL A 348 32.94 -1.72 1.87
N LYS A 349 32.48 -2.43 2.90
CA LYS A 349 33.13 -3.64 3.38
C LYS A 349 33.14 -4.73 2.29
N ALA A 350 32.02 -4.93 1.59
CA ALA A 350 31.91 -5.97 0.58
C ALA A 350 32.79 -5.74 -0.67
N ILE A 351 33.08 -4.48 -1.00
CA ILE A 351 34.00 -4.12 -2.10
C ILE A 351 35.45 -3.93 -1.64
N ASP A 352 35.77 -4.30 -0.39
CA ASP A 352 37.10 -4.13 0.21
C ASP A 352 37.66 -2.69 0.09
N TYR A 353 36.78 -1.68 0.20
CA TYR A 353 37.11 -0.26 0.01
C TYR A 353 37.71 0.07 -1.38
N ASP A 354 37.52 -0.76 -2.41
CA ASP A 354 38.00 -0.51 -3.78
C ASP A 354 37.06 0.40 -4.59
N PHE A 355 37.01 1.68 -4.22
CA PHE A 355 36.22 2.68 -4.94
C PHE A 355 36.69 2.95 -6.37
N ASN A 356 37.97 2.68 -6.70
CA ASN A 356 38.50 2.97 -8.03
C ASN A 356 38.01 1.95 -9.07
N ASN A 357 37.83 0.69 -8.66
CA ASN A 357 37.32 -0.38 -9.52
C ASN A 357 35.89 -0.78 -9.16
N THR A 358 35.08 0.16 -8.67
CA THR A 358 33.66 -0.07 -8.39
C THR A 358 32.82 0.99 -9.09
N VAL A 359 31.78 0.56 -9.78
CA VAL A 359 30.73 1.43 -10.36
C VAL A 359 29.46 1.22 -9.56
N PHE A 360 28.88 2.31 -9.06
CA PHE A 360 27.62 2.30 -8.34
C PHE A 360 26.50 2.74 -9.28
N SER A 361 25.36 2.06 -9.22
CA SER A 361 24.13 2.38 -9.95
C SER A 361 22.92 1.83 -9.18
N TYR A 362 21.72 2.09 -9.67
CA TYR A 362 20.46 1.58 -9.15
C TYR A 362 19.58 1.00 -10.25
N ILE A 363 18.50 0.33 -9.85
CA ILE A 363 17.47 -0.21 -10.74
C ILE A 363 16.28 0.75 -10.73
N PRO A 364 15.93 1.40 -11.87
CA PRO A 364 14.86 2.40 -11.88
C PRO A 364 13.46 1.79 -11.68
N ASN A 365 12.50 2.51 -11.07
CA ASN A 365 12.55 3.93 -10.68
C ASN A 365 12.56 4.15 -9.15
N THR A 366 11.89 3.30 -8.37
CA THR A 366 11.59 3.56 -6.95
C THR A 366 12.84 3.58 -6.07
N ALA A 367 13.88 2.83 -6.45
CA ALA A 367 15.16 2.76 -5.77
C ALA A 367 15.97 4.08 -5.78
N GLU A 368 15.61 5.05 -6.63
CA GLU A 368 16.41 6.27 -6.85
C GLU A 368 16.68 7.06 -5.55
N THR A 369 15.66 7.27 -4.71
CA THR A 369 15.82 8.02 -3.45
C THR A 369 16.72 7.28 -2.45
N ALA A 370 16.57 5.96 -2.34
CA ALA A 370 17.45 5.15 -1.52
C ALA A 370 18.88 5.13 -2.07
N TYR A 371 19.03 5.10 -3.40
CA TYR A 371 20.33 5.21 -4.03
C TYR A 371 21.04 6.54 -3.73
N GLN A 372 20.32 7.67 -3.79
CA GLN A 372 20.87 8.97 -3.38
C GLN A 372 21.40 8.94 -1.95
N GLY A 373 20.63 8.37 -1.02
CA GLY A 373 21.07 8.18 0.37
C GLY A 373 22.29 7.25 0.50
N MET A 374 22.34 6.18 -0.28
CA MET A 374 23.50 5.28 -0.32
C MET A 374 24.75 6.02 -0.82
N ILE A 375 24.65 6.85 -1.87
CA ILE A 375 25.77 7.68 -2.33
C ILE A 375 26.28 8.60 -1.22
N GLU A 376 25.39 9.27 -0.49
CA GLU A 376 25.79 10.11 0.67
C GLU A 376 26.52 9.30 1.74
N GLY A 377 26.03 8.09 2.06
CA GLY A 377 26.71 7.17 2.98
C GLY A 377 28.08 6.71 2.46
N LEU A 378 28.19 6.39 1.18
CA LEU A 378 29.45 5.98 0.54
C LEU A 378 30.49 7.10 0.56
N GLU A 379 30.07 8.35 0.35
CA GLU A 379 30.95 9.52 0.44
C GLU A 379 31.46 9.77 1.87
N GLN A 380 30.61 9.53 2.88
CA GLN A 380 31.00 9.58 4.29
C GLN A 380 32.06 8.52 4.62
N GLU A 381 31.82 7.27 4.22
CA GLU A 381 32.76 6.16 4.39
C GLU A 381 34.08 6.39 3.65
N LEU A 382 34.02 6.86 2.40
CA LEU A 382 35.19 7.23 1.61
C LEU A 382 35.99 8.34 2.31
N THR A 383 35.33 9.35 2.85
CA THR A 383 35.99 10.44 3.59
C THR A 383 36.68 9.91 4.84
N ALA A 384 36.04 9.04 5.60
CA ALA A 384 36.63 8.40 6.77
C ALA A 384 37.85 7.55 6.39
N TRP A 385 37.75 6.78 5.31
CA TRP A 385 38.86 6.00 4.75
C TRP A 385 40.03 6.90 4.32
N LYS A 386 39.77 7.99 3.58
CA LYS A 386 40.79 8.96 3.14
C LYS A 386 41.55 9.53 4.34
N LYS A 387 40.84 9.95 5.40
CA LYS A 387 41.46 10.46 6.64
C LYS A 387 42.41 9.44 7.26
N LYS A 388 42.00 8.17 7.36
CA LYS A 388 42.84 7.08 7.89
C LYS A 388 44.06 6.80 6.99
N ALA A 389 43.85 6.74 5.68
CA ALA A 389 44.90 6.47 4.69
C ALA A 389 45.96 7.59 4.64
N LEU A 390 45.53 8.85 4.69
CA LEU A 390 46.43 10.01 4.72
C LEU A 390 47.28 10.04 5.99
N LYS A 391 46.68 9.84 7.18
CA LYS A 391 47.43 9.74 8.44
C LYS A 391 48.48 8.62 8.39
N LYS A 392 48.13 7.46 7.82
CA LYS A 392 49.06 6.34 7.66
C LYS A 392 50.22 6.68 6.72
N LYS A 393 49.95 7.31 5.57
CA LYS A 393 51.01 7.73 4.62
C LYS A 393 51.91 8.83 5.18
N GLN A 394 51.34 9.80 5.90
CA GLN A 394 52.10 10.87 6.54
C GLN A 394 53.07 10.30 7.57
N LYS A 395 52.64 9.34 8.39
CA LYS A 395 53.53 8.61 9.32
C LYS A 395 54.64 7.81 8.62
N GLN A 396 54.44 7.43 7.35
CA GLN A 396 55.41 6.66 6.57
C GLN A 396 56.38 7.55 5.74
N GLY A 397 56.28 8.88 5.84
CA GLY A 397 57.16 9.81 5.10
C GLY A 397 57.03 9.73 3.57
N LYS A 398 55.93 9.18 3.04
CA LYS A 398 55.77 8.94 1.60
C LYS A 398 55.07 10.10 0.89
N ASN A 399 55.69 10.61 -0.17
CA ASN A 399 55.06 11.49 -1.16
C ASN A 399 54.06 10.68 -2.04
N GLY A 400 52.97 11.32 -2.46
CA GLY A 400 51.91 10.69 -3.27
C GLY A 400 50.54 10.59 -2.60
N MET A 401 50.06 11.71 -2.03
CA MET A 401 48.70 11.84 -1.47
C MET A 401 47.63 12.06 -2.56
N SER A 402 48.03 12.54 -3.74
CA SER A 402 47.13 12.86 -4.87
C SER A 402 46.21 11.70 -5.25
N LYS A 403 46.73 10.46 -5.32
CA LYS A 403 45.90 9.27 -5.64
C LYS A 403 44.79 9.02 -4.60
N ILE A 404 45.04 9.26 -3.31
CA ILE A 404 44.04 9.09 -2.24
C ILE A 404 42.99 10.21 -2.32
N LEU A 405 43.44 11.44 -2.55
CA LEU A 405 42.57 12.61 -2.65
C LEU A 405 41.64 12.52 -3.86
N ASN A 406 42.15 12.02 -4.99
CA ASN A 406 41.41 11.89 -6.26
C ASN A 406 40.46 10.69 -6.32
N THR A 407 40.56 9.73 -5.40
CA THR A 407 39.56 8.64 -5.31
C THR A 407 38.18 9.24 -5.06
N LYS A 408 37.21 8.89 -5.88
CA LYS A 408 35.82 9.36 -5.78
C LYS A 408 34.86 8.19 -5.94
N VAL A 409 33.63 8.36 -5.47
CA VAL A 409 32.54 7.41 -5.75
C VAL A 409 32.19 7.52 -7.23
N ARG A 410 32.33 6.43 -8.00
CA ARG A 410 31.92 6.37 -9.42
C ARG A 410 30.43 6.08 -9.49
N ASN A 411 29.63 7.14 -9.36
CA ASN A 411 28.18 7.11 -9.43
C ASN A 411 27.72 7.28 -10.89
N GLU A 412 27.11 6.24 -11.45
CA GLU A 412 26.69 6.22 -12.85
C GLU A 412 25.26 5.69 -12.98
N LYS A 413 24.55 6.11 -14.04
CA LYS A 413 23.24 5.54 -14.39
C LYS A 413 23.44 4.41 -15.39
N ILE A 414 23.63 3.19 -14.90
CA ILE A 414 23.91 2.03 -15.75
C ILE A 414 22.64 1.39 -16.28
N VAL A 415 21.62 1.20 -15.44
CA VAL A 415 20.37 0.53 -15.82
C VAL A 415 19.33 1.57 -16.20
N VAL A 416 18.70 1.38 -17.35
CA VAL A 416 17.60 2.22 -17.85
C VAL A 416 16.38 1.34 -18.08
N LYS A 417 15.20 1.85 -17.76
CA LYS A 417 13.92 1.15 -17.98
C LYS A 417 13.20 1.79 -19.17
N ASP A 418 13.03 1.04 -20.26
CA ASP A 418 12.23 1.49 -21.39
C ASP A 418 10.75 1.16 -21.12
N GLY A 419 9.96 2.19 -20.87
CA GLY A 419 8.56 2.07 -20.45
C GLY A 419 7.56 1.88 -21.59
N LYS A 420 7.99 1.83 -22.86
CA LYS A 420 7.09 1.92 -24.02
C LYS A 420 6.90 0.64 -24.84
N THR A 421 7.50 -0.48 -24.46
CA THR A 421 7.29 -1.74 -25.19
C THR A 421 5.92 -2.35 -24.82
N ARG A 422 4.85 -1.89 -25.47
CA ARG A 422 3.56 -2.59 -25.46
C ARG A 422 3.79 -3.95 -26.12
N THR A 423 3.57 -5.05 -25.41
CA THR A 423 3.54 -6.39 -26.02
C THR A 423 2.39 -6.41 -27.01
N PHE A 424 2.67 -6.18 -28.29
CA PHE A 424 1.76 -6.53 -29.37
C PHE A 424 1.58 -8.05 -29.37
N ILE A 425 0.37 -8.48 -29.71
CA ILE A 425 -0.14 -9.86 -29.62
C ILE A 425 0.95 -10.87 -30.01
N ALA A 426 1.37 -11.69 -29.06
CA ALA A 426 2.39 -12.70 -29.29
C ALA A 426 2.20 -13.89 -28.32
N ASP A 427 2.43 -15.10 -28.83
CA ASP A 427 2.25 -16.38 -28.13
C ASP A 427 3.05 -16.48 -26.84
N THR A 428 2.62 -17.34 -25.92
CA THR A 428 3.14 -17.49 -24.55
C THR A 428 4.66 -17.71 -24.48
N SER A 429 5.28 -18.29 -25.52
CA SER A 429 6.74 -18.47 -25.64
C SER A 429 7.49 -17.16 -25.94
N SER A 430 6.92 -16.28 -26.77
CA SER A 430 7.52 -15.00 -27.20
C SER A 430 7.44 -13.88 -26.15
N ARG A 431 6.56 -14.03 -25.14
CA ARG A 431 6.47 -13.09 -24.00
C ARG A 431 7.72 -13.10 -23.12
N GLY A 432 8.37 -14.25 -22.95
CA GLY A 432 9.60 -14.37 -22.14
C GLY A 432 10.75 -13.52 -22.70
N ASP A 433 10.92 -13.54 -24.02
CA ASP A 433 11.96 -12.79 -24.71
C ASP A 433 11.68 -11.29 -24.71
N MET A 434 10.43 -10.85 -24.98
CA MET A 434 10.08 -9.42 -24.93
C MET A 434 10.20 -8.80 -23.52
N VAL A 435 9.94 -9.57 -22.45
CA VAL A 435 10.11 -9.10 -21.06
C VAL A 435 11.58 -8.86 -20.70
N SER A 436 12.50 -9.57 -21.37
CA SER A 436 13.95 -9.38 -21.19
C SER A 436 14.47 -8.04 -21.74
N HIS A 437 13.69 -7.37 -22.61
CA HIS A 437 14.03 -6.09 -23.25
C HIS A 437 13.41 -4.86 -22.56
N VAL A 438 12.78 -5.01 -21.39
CA VAL A 438 12.24 -3.87 -20.62
C VAL A 438 13.35 -3.00 -20.03
N TYR A 439 14.54 -3.58 -19.83
CA TYR A 439 15.71 -2.90 -19.33
C TYR A 439 16.77 -2.82 -20.41
N ASP A 440 17.45 -1.70 -20.45
CA ASP A 440 18.65 -1.47 -21.24
C ASP A 440 19.79 -1.01 -20.33
N VAL A 441 21.01 -1.02 -20.86
CA VAL A 441 22.22 -0.67 -20.10
C VAL A 441 23.11 0.31 -20.85
N THR A 442 23.81 1.16 -20.11
CA THR A 442 24.83 2.05 -20.67
C THR A 442 26.14 1.30 -20.87
N TYR A 443 26.46 1.00 -22.14
CA TYR A 443 27.69 0.31 -22.53
C TYR A 443 28.93 1.21 -22.45
N GLY A 444 30.11 0.60 -22.22
CA GLY A 444 31.41 1.29 -22.26
C GLY A 444 31.85 1.96 -20.95
N ILE A 445 30.98 2.08 -19.94
CA ILE A 445 31.30 2.68 -18.64
C ILE A 445 31.96 1.68 -17.67
N VAL A 446 31.46 0.45 -17.65
CA VAL A 446 32.00 -0.65 -16.84
C VAL A 446 33.19 -1.23 -17.59
N ARG A 447 34.36 -1.28 -16.93
CA ARG A 447 35.58 -1.88 -17.50
C ARG A 447 35.52 -3.40 -17.37
N ASN A 448 35.54 -4.07 -18.51
CA ASN A 448 35.46 -5.53 -18.61
C ASN A 448 36.46 -6.23 -17.68
N ASN A 449 35.97 -7.18 -16.88
CA ASN A 449 36.73 -8.03 -15.96
C ASN A 449 37.54 -7.29 -14.88
N VAL A 450 37.33 -5.98 -14.73
CA VAL A 450 38.01 -5.14 -13.73
C VAL A 450 37.02 -4.62 -12.71
N ASP A 451 35.93 -4.00 -13.18
CA ASP A 451 35.01 -3.28 -12.31
C ASP A 451 34.04 -4.22 -11.58
N THR A 452 33.78 -3.92 -10.31
CA THR A 452 32.62 -4.42 -9.57
C THR A 452 31.44 -3.50 -9.84
N LEU A 453 30.32 -4.05 -10.27
CA LEU A 453 29.08 -3.30 -10.49
C LEU A 453 28.16 -3.47 -9.27
N VAL A 454 27.90 -2.37 -8.56
CA VAL A 454 26.96 -2.34 -7.42
C VAL A 454 25.62 -1.81 -7.90
N LEU A 455 24.54 -2.57 -7.70
CA LEU A 455 23.19 -2.21 -8.11
C LEU A 455 22.25 -2.19 -6.92
N LEU A 456 21.71 -1.02 -6.58
CA LEU A 456 20.66 -0.90 -5.57
C LEU A 456 19.26 -1.14 -6.18
N ASP A 457 18.50 -2.03 -5.57
CA ASP A 457 17.07 -2.24 -5.82
C ASP A 457 16.26 -1.95 -4.55
N ASP A 458 14.96 -1.70 -4.69
CA ASP A 458 14.12 -1.48 -3.52
C ASP A 458 13.96 -2.75 -2.69
N SER A 459 13.66 -3.88 -3.34
CA SER A 459 13.37 -5.16 -2.70
C SER A 459 13.54 -6.35 -3.65
N ILE A 460 13.68 -7.55 -3.11
CA ILE A 460 13.74 -8.81 -3.89
C ILE A 460 12.70 -9.78 -3.34
N VAL A 461 11.63 -10.03 -4.11
CA VAL A 461 10.50 -10.89 -3.69
C VAL A 461 10.65 -12.33 -4.19
N ARG A 462 10.36 -12.58 -5.48
CA ARG A 462 10.45 -13.92 -6.07
C ARG A 462 11.83 -14.18 -6.70
N GLY A 463 12.58 -13.11 -6.98
CA GLY A 463 13.91 -13.15 -7.56
C GLY A 463 13.92 -13.41 -9.06
N THR A 464 12.75 -13.61 -9.68
CA THR A 464 12.62 -13.93 -11.11
C THR A 464 13.05 -12.77 -11.97
N THR A 465 12.69 -11.53 -11.66
CA THR A 465 13.21 -10.38 -12.41
C THR A 465 14.70 -10.23 -12.32
N MET A 466 15.21 -10.35 -11.09
CA MET A 466 16.63 -10.16 -10.83
C MET A 466 17.44 -11.17 -11.65
N ARG A 467 17.02 -12.44 -11.64
CA ARG A 467 17.60 -13.51 -12.44
C ARG A 467 17.39 -13.33 -13.94
N ASP A 468 16.14 -13.19 -14.37
CA ASP A 468 15.76 -13.37 -15.78
C ASP A 468 15.87 -12.09 -16.62
N SER A 469 15.97 -10.92 -15.99
CA SER A 469 16.11 -9.63 -16.67
C SER A 469 17.38 -8.89 -16.27
N ILE A 470 17.52 -8.54 -14.99
CA ILE A 470 18.56 -7.59 -14.54
C ILE A 470 19.96 -8.20 -14.65
N ILE A 471 20.22 -9.33 -13.98
CA ILE A 471 21.55 -9.95 -13.97
C ILE A 471 21.97 -10.33 -15.39
N LYS A 472 21.05 -10.84 -16.22
CA LYS A 472 21.34 -11.16 -17.63
C LYS A 472 21.77 -9.94 -18.43
N ILE A 473 21.06 -8.81 -18.34
CA ILE A 473 21.40 -7.62 -19.14
C ILE A 473 22.70 -6.98 -18.64
N VAL A 474 22.89 -6.85 -17.32
CA VAL A 474 24.10 -6.20 -16.78
C VAL A 474 25.36 -7.07 -16.93
N SER A 475 25.22 -8.39 -17.00
CA SER A 475 26.35 -9.30 -17.28
C SER A 475 26.95 -9.08 -18.67
N ARG A 476 26.20 -8.50 -19.62
CA ARG A 476 26.73 -8.13 -20.96
C ARG A 476 27.83 -7.07 -20.88
N LEU A 477 27.86 -6.30 -19.80
CA LEU A 477 28.90 -5.31 -19.52
C LEU A 477 30.21 -5.96 -19.02
N LYS A 478 30.22 -7.29 -18.85
CA LYS A 478 31.37 -8.09 -18.37
C LYS A 478 32.01 -7.54 -17.09
N PRO A 479 31.26 -7.17 -16.04
CA PRO A 479 31.88 -6.79 -14.78
C PRO A 479 32.64 -7.98 -14.18
N LYS A 480 33.66 -7.73 -13.37
CA LYS A 480 34.34 -8.78 -12.59
C LYS A 480 33.36 -9.45 -11.62
N ARG A 481 32.49 -8.63 -11.02
CA ARG A 481 31.56 -9.00 -9.95
C ARG A 481 30.34 -8.09 -10.00
N ILE A 482 29.17 -8.62 -9.70
CA ILE A 482 27.93 -7.87 -9.53
C ILE A 482 27.48 -8.00 -8.08
N LEU A 483 27.35 -6.87 -7.40
CA LEU A 483 26.83 -6.79 -6.03
C LEU A 483 25.44 -6.18 -6.06
N ILE A 484 24.42 -6.99 -5.81
CA ILE A 484 23.04 -6.50 -5.68
C ILE A 484 22.82 -6.04 -4.24
N VAL A 485 22.21 -4.88 -4.07
CA VAL A 485 21.93 -4.28 -2.76
C VAL A 485 20.42 -4.03 -2.66
N SER A 486 19.75 -4.64 -1.70
CA SER A 486 18.31 -4.45 -1.46
C SER A 486 18.10 -3.47 -0.31
N SER A 487 17.35 -2.39 -0.54
CA SER A 487 16.95 -1.44 0.52
C SER A 487 15.92 -2.01 1.50
N ALA A 488 15.29 -3.13 1.15
CA ALA A 488 14.45 -3.93 2.03
C ALA A 488 15.23 -5.10 2.65
N PRO A 489 14.86 -5.54 3.86
CA PRO A 489 15.25 -6.84 4.38
C PRO A 489 14.71 -8.00 3.55
N GLN A 490 15.19 -9.22 3.86
CA GLN A 490 14.71 -10.45 3.22
C GLN A 490 13.22 -10.66 3.48
N ILE A 491 12.40 -10.73 2.43
CA ILE A 491 10.98 -11.06 2.53
C ILE A 491 10.84 -12.56 2.79
N ARG A 492 10.48 -12.92 4.03
CA ARG A 492 10.46 -14.29 4.55
C ARG A 492 9.04 -14.83 4.77
N TYR A 493 8.08 -13.96 5.07
CA TYR A 493 6.73 -14.35 5.48
C TYR A 493 5.66 -13.62 4.65
N PRO A 494 4.46 -14.21 4.52
CA PRO A 494 3.41 -13.63 3.70
C PRO A 494 2.78 -12.39 4.34
N ASP A 495 2.30 -11.46 3.52
CA ASP A 495 1.42 -10.40 3.98
C ASP A 495 -0.05 -10.88 4.02
N CYS A 496 -0.82 -10.33 4.96
CA CYS A 496 -2.24 -10.59 5.13
C CYS A 496 -3.07 -9.33 5.38
N TYR A 497 -2.51 -8.16 5.10
CA TYR A 497 -3.12 -6.87 5.40
C TYR A 497 -3.49 -6.07 4.17
N GLY A 498 -3.28 -6.62 2.96
CA GLY A 498 -3.66 -5.99 1.69
C GLY A 498 -2.50 -5.89 0.70
N ILE A 499 -1.40 -6.59 1.00
CA ILE A 499 -0.29 -6.78 0.09
C ILE A 499 -0.37 -8.20 -0.55
N ASP A 500 -0.41 -8.28 -1.90
CA ASP A 500 -0.23 -9.52 -2.68
C ASP A 500 1.16 -10.17 -2.53
N MET A 501 1.47 -10.61 -1.31
CA MET A 501 2.57 -11.48 -0.94
C MET A 501 2.00 -12.62 -0.10
N SER A 502 1.09 -13.40 -0.67
CA SER A 502 0.28 -14.37 0.09
C SER A 502 0.84 -15.80 0.10
N ARG A 503 1.75 -16.12 -0.82
CA ARG A 503 2.24 -17.49 -1.06
C ARG A 503 3.71 -17.63 -0.70
N MET A 504 3.95 -18.36 0.38
CA MET A 504 5.29 -18.54 0.96
C MET A 504 6.28 -19.19 -0.02
N GLY A 505 5.83 -20.19 -0.79
CA GLY A 505 6.65 -20.88 -1.80
C GLY A 505 7.10 -20.00 -2.98
N GLU A 506 6.58 -18.79 -3.13
CA GLU A 506 7.01 -17.86 -4.18
C GLU A 506 8.23 -17.02 -3.75
N PHE A 507 8.49 -16.86 -2.45
CA PHE A 507 9.56 -16.01 -1.95
C PHE A 507 10.94 -16.63 -2.14
N VAL A 508 11.89 -15.85 -2.66
CA VAL A 508 13.26 -16.32 -2.88
C VAL A 508 13.95 -16.66 -1.55
N ALA A 509 13.67 -15.91 -0.48
CA ALA A 509 14.25 -16.18 0.84
C ALA A 509 13.73 -17.49 1.44
N PHE A 510 12.47 -17.87 1.16
CA PHE A 510 11.91 -19.14 1.58
C PHE A 510 12.52 -20.31 0.82
N LYS A 511 12.65 -20.19 -0.51
CA LYS A 511 13.36 -21.17 -1.35
C LYS A 511 14.82 -21.34 -0.93
N ALA A 512 15.49 -20.24 -0.57
CA ALA A 512 16.85 -20.25 -0.07
C ALA A 512 16.98 -21.02 1.25
N MET A 513 16.08 -20.75 2.20
CA MET A 513 16.00 -21.48 3.47
C MET A 513 15.76 -22.98 3.23
N GLU A 514 14.83 -23.34 2.35
CA GLU A 514 14.54 -24.75 2.00
C GLU A 514 15.78 -25.45 1.41
N ALA A 515 16.45 -24.83 0.43
CA ALA A 515 17.66 -25.36 -0.19
C ALA A 515 18.80 -25.55 0.84
N LEU A 516 18.91 -24.66 1.83
CA LEU A 516 19.88 -24.79 2.92
C LEU A 516 19.54 -25.94 3.87
N LEU A 517 18.26 -26.16 4.19
CA LEU A 517 17.83 -27.31 4.99
C LEU A 517 18.13 -28.63 4.27
N GLU A 518 17.88 -28.70 2.97
CA GLU A 518 18.23 -29.85 2.14
C GLU A 518 19.73 -30.12 2.18
N LYS A 519 20.55 -29.09 1.93
CA LYS A 519 22.02 -29.22 1.93
C LYS A 519 22.59 -29.68 3.28
N LYS A 520 21.96 -29.30 4.39
CA LYS A 520 22.37 -29.74 5.75
C LYS A 520 21.70 -31.05 6.20
N GLY A 521 20.93 -31.74 5.35
CA GLY A 521 20.23 -32.98 5.71
C GLY A 521 19.09 -32.80 6.72
N LYS A 522 18.60 -31.56 6.90
CA LYS A 522 17.58 -31.18 7.90
C LYS A 522 16.15 -31.17 7.34
N LYS A 523 15.85 -31.85 6.22
CA LYS A 523 14.49 -31.91 5.62
C LYS A 523 13.40 -32.35 6.61
N ARG A 524 13.73 -33.17 7.62
CA ARG A 524 12.78 -33.59 8.66
C ARG A 524 12.22 -32.42 9.48
N LEU A 525 12.96 -31.31 9.61
CA LEU A 525 12.53 -30.13 10.35
C LEU A 525 11.28 -29.49 9.73
N MET A 526 11.17 -29.44 8.40
CA MET A 526 9.96 -28.95 7.69
C MET A 526 8.71 -29.72 8.13
N LYS A 527 8.81 -31.05 8.24
CA LYS A 527 7.69 -31.91 8.70
C LYS A 527 7.36 -31.69 10.18
N GLN A 528 8.37 -31.45 11.02
CA GLN A 528 8.18 -31.15 12.44
C GLN A 528 7.46 -29.81 12.64
N VAL A 529 7.94 -28.76 11.96
CA VAL A 529 7.31 -27.44 11.98
C VAL A 529 5.90 -27.50 11.39
N HIS A 530 5.66 -28.34 10.37
CA HIS A 530 4.32 -28.51 9.80
C HIS A 530 3.34 -29.07 10.84
N LYS A 531 3.75 -30.10 11.61
CA LYS A 531 2.94 -30.62 12.71
C LYS A 531 2.66 -29.55 13.77
N LYS A 532 3.67 -28.76 14.15
CA LYS A 532 3.50 -27.65 15.08
C LYS A 532 2.54 -26.59 14.54
N ALA A 533 2.62 -26.24 13.26
CA ALA A 533 1.73 -25.27 12.62
C ALA A 533 0.27 -25.76 12.66
N LEU A 534 0.03 -27.05 12.39
CA LEU A 534 -1.30 -27.66 12.54
C LEU A 534 -1.80 -27.63 14.00
N GLU A 535 -0.92 -27.74 14.99
CA GLU A 535 -1.26 -27.61 16.41
C GLU A 535 -1.56 -26.15 16.79
N GLU A 536 -0.81 -25.17 16.25
CA GLU A 536 -1.10 -23.74 16.41
C GLU A 536 -2.47 -23.38 15.83
N LEU A 537 -2.81 -23.88 14.63
CA LEU A 537 -4.09 -23.60 13.98
C LEU A 537 -5.33 -24.10 14.75
N LYS A 538 -5.15 -25.00 15.72
CA LYS A 538 -6.22 -25.46 16.63
C LYS A 538 -6.42 -24.53 17.83
N LYS A 539 -5.46 -23.65 18.11
CA LYS A 539 -5.53 -22.70 19.23
C LYS A 539 -6.34 -21.46 18.82
N PRO A 540 -6.99 -20.77 19.77
CA PRO A 540 -7.54 -19.44 19.53
C PRO A 540 -6.45 -18.50 19.00
N ASP A 541 -6.76 -17.63 18.03
CA ASP A 541 -5.80 -16.71 17.38
C ASP A 541 -4.92 -15.96 18.38
N ALA A 542 -5.52 -15.46 19.47
CA ALA A 542 -4.81 -14.69 20.49
C ALA A 542 -3.68 -15.48 21.21
N LYS A 543 -3.66 -16.82 21.06
CA LYS A 543 -2.65 -17.71 21.64
C LYS A 543 -1.71 -18.30 20.59
N GLN A 544 -1.96 -18.06 19.31
CA GLN A 544 -1.14 -18.60 18.23
C GLN A 544 0.22 -17.90 18.16
N ARG A 545 1.23 -18.63 17.69
CA ARG A 545 2.58 -18.11 17.41
C ARG A 545 3.04 -18.52 16.02
N ASN A 546 3.98 -17.76 15.46
CA ASN A 546 4.63 -18.11 14.19
C ASN A 546 5.70 -19.18 14.42
N VAL A 547 5.38 -20.45 14.15
CA VAL A 547 6.35 -21.55 14.29
C VAL A 547 7.29 -21.66 13.08
N VAL A 548 7.03 -20.95 12.00
CA VAL A 548 7.85 -20.94 10.78
C VAL A 548 9.21 -20.26 11.02
N GLN A 549 9.29 -19.39 12.04
CA GLN A 549 10.56 -18.77 12.48
C GLN A 549 11.64 -19.81 12.79
N GLU A 550 11.26 -20.97 13.36
CA GLU A 550 12.20 -22.04 13.72
C GLU A 550 13.04 -22.56 12.54
N LEU A 551 12.52 -22.43 11.31
CA LEU A 551 13.21 -22.83 10.08
C LEU A 551 14.33 -21.85 9.72
N TYR A 552 14.09 -20.55 9.88
CA TYR A 552 15.08 -19.50 9.63
C TYR A 552 16.14 -19.44 10.72
N ASP A 553 15.79 -19.74 11.98
CA ASP A 553 16.71 -19.78 13.12
C ASP A 553 17.86 -20.80 12.95
N GLN A 554 17.77 -21.71 11.96
CA GLN A 554 18.82 -22.67 11.63
C GLN A 554 20.01 -22.06 10.88
N PHE A 555 19.91 -20.80 10.44
CA PHE A 555 20.85 -20.15 9.54
C PHE A 555 21.12 -18.72 9.97
N SER A 556 22.35 -18.25 9.72
CA SER A 556 22.63 -16.82 9.84
C SER A 556 21.94 -16.05 8.70
N TYR A 557 21.75 -14.74 8.89
CA TYR A 557 21.15 -13.86 7.90
C TYR A 557 21.92 -13.92 6.56
N GLU A 558 23.25 -13.96 6.64
CA GLU A 558 24.18 -14.03 5.51
C GLU A 558 24.08 -15.37 4.77
N GLN A 559 23.96 -16.49 5.49
CA GLN A 559 23.80 -17.81 4.84
C GLN A 559 22.57 -17.85 3.92
N VAL A 560 21.48 -17.21 4.35
CA VAL A 560 20.27 -17.08 3.53
C VAL A 560 20.53 -16.14 2.34
N SER A 561 21.15 -14.98 2.55
CA SER A 561 21.53 -14.04 1.47
C SER A 561 22.41 -14.70 0.41
N ASP A 562 23.42 -15.46 0.81
CA ASP A 562 24.35 -16.18 -0.08
C ASP A 562 23.62 -17.23 -0.91
N MET A 563 22.65 -17.93 -0.30
CA MET A 563 21.84 -18.88 -1.03
C MET A 563 20.86 -18.19 -1.99
N ILE A 564 20.30 -17.03 -1.61
CA ILE A 564 19.51 -16.21 -2.52
C ILE A 564 20.36 -15.80 -3.73
N ALA A 565 21.58 -15.32 -3.53
CA ALA A 565 22.51 -14.96 -4.61
C ALA A 565 22.70 -16.10 -5.60
N LYS A 566 22.85 -17.34 -5.11
CA LYS A 566 22.94 -18.54 -5.96
C LYS A 566 21.66 -18.82 -6.73
N ILE A 567 20.49 -18.70 -6.10
CA ILE A 567 19.20 -18.96 -6.74
C ILE A 567 18.90 -17.95 -7.85
N ILE A 568 19.25 -16.68 -7.63
CA ILE A 568 19.01 -15.62 -8.62
C ILE A 568 20.09 -15.53 -9.70
N THR A 569 21.16 -16.32 -9.62
CA THR A 569 22.22 -16.33 -10.63
C THR A 569 21.83 -17.25 -11.81
N PRO A 570 21.65 -16.73 -13.03
CA PRO A 570 21.41 -17.56 -14.20
C PRO A 570 22.55 -18.53 -14.48
N LYS A 571 22.25 -19.70 -15.06
CA LYS A 571 23.28 -20.63 -15.53
C LYS A 571 24.15 -19.96 -16.60
N GLY A 572 25.46 -20.17 -16.52
CA GLY A 572 26.43 -19.59 -17.46
C GLY A 572 26.78 -18.12 -17.20
N THR A 573 26.36 -17.55 -16.07
CA THR A 573 26.78 -16.19 -15.65
C THR A 573 28.26 -16.22 -15.27
N GLU A 574 29.10 -15.50 -16.01
CA GLU A 574 30.54 -15.41 -15.75
C GLU A 574 30.87 -14.54 -14.50
N PRO A 575 30.25 -13.36 -14.30
CA PRO A 575 30.54 -12.55 -13.11
C PRO A 575 30.09 -13.23 -11.82
N GLN A 576 30.87 -13.08 -10.74
CA GLN A 576 30.42 -13.45 -9.40
C GLN A 576 29.23 -12.56 -8.99
N ILE A 577 28.16 -13.18 -8.47
CA ILE A 577 26.98 -12.47 -7.96
C ILE A 577 26.92 -12.60 -6.44
N ASP A 578 26.78 -11.47 -5.76
CA ASP A 578 26.50 -11.42 -4.32
C ASP A 578 25.31 -10.50 -4.04
N VAL A 579 24.67 -10.69 -2.88
CA VAL A 579 23.52 -9.89 -2.47
C VAL A 579 23.69 -9.40 -1.04
N ILE A 580 23.50 -8.09 -0.84
CA ILE A 580 23.36 -7.46 0.47
C ILE A 580 21.91 -7.07 0.65
N TYR A 581 21.34 -7.42 1.79
CA TYR A 581 20.02 -6.94 2.20
C TYR A 581 20.18 -5.95 3.34
N GLN A 582 19.27 -4.98 3.39
CA GLN A 582 19.07 -4.18 4.58
C GLN A 582 18.77 -5.08 5.79
N THR A 583 19.18 -4.66 6.99
CA THR A 583 18.85 -5.38 8.23
C THR A 583 17.49 -4.92 8.77
N ILE A 584 16.85 -5.73 9.62
CA ILE A 584 15.59 -5.32 10.26
C ILE A 584 15.86 -4.18 11.25
N GLU A 585 17.01 -4.21 11.90
CA GLU A 585 17.48 -3.19 12.83
C GLU A 585 17.65 -1.84 12.12
N ASP A 586 18.35 -1.81 10.98
CA ASP A 586 18.55 -0.59 10.20
C ASP A 586 17.25 -0.08 9.58
N LEU A 587 16.35 -0.98 9.16
CA LEU A 587 15.00 -0.60 8.74
C LEU A 587 14.25 0.16 9.85
N ARG A 588 14.34 -0.32 11.09
CA ARG A 588 13.68 0.32 12.25
C ARG A 588 14.32 1.65 12.62
N ILE A 589 15.63 1.80 12.39
CA ILE A 589 16.34 3.09 12.53
C ILE A 589 15.86 4.08 11.47
N ALA A 590 15.76 3.65 10.22
CA ALA A 590 15.36 4.50 9.11
C ALA A 590 13.88 4.91 9.15
N CYS A 591 12.99 4.01 9.59
CA CYS A 591 11.54 4.18 9.59
C CYS A 591 10.95 4.04 11.01
N PRO A 592 11.28 4.93 11.96
CA PRO A 592 10.95 4.74 13.38
C PRO A 592 9.44 4.67 13.66
N ASP A 593 8.63 5.45 12.93
CA ASP A 593 7.17 5.50 13.08
C ASP A 593 6.42 4.50 12.17
N ASN A 594 7.16 3.75 11.34
CA ASN A 594 6.66 2.84 10.32
C ASN A 594 7.47 1.54 10.31
N ASN A 595 7.57 0.92 11.49
CA ASN A 595 8.41 -0.24 11.76
C ASN A 595 7.67 -1.59 11.70
N GLY A 596 6.44 -1.62 11.17
CA GLY A 596 5.71 -2.87 10.95
C GLY A 596 6.46 -3.75 9.95
N ASP A 597 7.03 -4.85 10.41
CA ASP A 597 8.03 -5.64 9.69
C ASP A 597 7.68 -7.15 9.58
N TRP A 598 6.42 -7.52 9.75
CA TRP A 598 5.97 -8.91 9.87
C TRP A 598 6.36 -9.83 8.70
N TYR A 599 6.43 -9.32 7.47
CA TYR A 599 6.92 -10.07 6.30
C TYR A 599 8.44 -10.31 6.32
N PHE A 600 9.20 -9.61 7.17
CA PHE A 600 10.63 -9.81 7.39
C PHE A 600 10.89 -10.60 8.70
N SER A 601 10.26 -10.15 9.79
CA SER A 601 10.50 -10.66 11.14
C SER A 601 9.64 -11.87 11.49
N GLY A 602 8.46 -11.99 10.91
CA GLY A 602 7.44 -12.99 11.26
C GLY A 602 6.57 -12.59 12.45
N ASN A 603 6.73 -11.37 12.97
CA ASN A 603 5.98 -10.85 14.11
C ASN A 603 4.78 -10.01 13.63
N TYR A 604 3.60 -10.63 13.60
CA TYR A 604 2.40 -9.98 13.09
C TYR A 604 1.77 -9.03 14.12
N PRO A 605 1.23 -7.87 13.67
CA PRO A 605 0.60 -6.90 14.55
C PRO A 605 -0.79 -7.32 15.04
N THR A 606 -1.42 -8.32 14.41
CA THR A 606 -2.73 -8.82 14.80
C THR A 606 -2.71 -10.33 15.05
N PRO A 607 -3.54 -10.85 15.97
CA PRO A 607 -3.70 -12.28 16.19
C PRO A 607 -3.96 -13.10 14.91
N GLY A 608 -4.83 -12.61 14.03
CA GLY A 608 -5.13 -13.30 12.78
C GLY A 608 -3.94 -13.41 11.83
N GLY A 609 -2.96 -12.51 11.91
CA GLY A 609 -1.72 -12.62 11.13
C GLY A 609 -0.90 -13.87 11.45
N PHE A 610 -0.85 -14.29 12.72
CA PHE A 610 -0.20 -15.55 13.12
C PHE A 610 -0.89 -16.79 12.53
N ARG A 611 -2.23 -16.80 12.50
CA ARG A 611 -3.00 -17.84 11.82
C ARG A 611 -2.64 -17.90 10.34
N VAL A 612 -2.57 -16.74 9.67
CA VAL A 612 -2.27 -16.68 8.24
C VAL A 612 -0.89 -17.25 7.91
N VAL A 613 0.16 -16.89 8.65
CA VAL A 613 1.51 -17.43 8.36
C VAL A 613 1.57 -18.95 8.57
N ASN A 614 0.94 -19.47 9.62
CA ASN A 614 0.90 -20.90 9.88
C ASN A 614 0.09 -21.64 8.80
N LYS A 615 -1.07 -21.11 8.41
CA LYS A 615 -1.90 -21.68 7.34
C LYS A 615 -1.21 -21.61 5.98
N ALA A 616 -0.50 -20.53 5.67
CA ALA A 616 0.29 -20.40 4.44
C ALA A 616 1.40 -21.46 4.36
N PHE A 617 2.06 -21.74 5.49
CA PHE A 617 3.04 -22.81 5.57
C PHE A 617 2.40 -24.20 5.42
N CYS A 618 1.27 -24.46 6.07
CA CYS A 618 0.50 -25.70 5.88
C CYS A 618 0.09 -25.90 4.42
N ASN A 619 -0.45 -24.85 3.76
CA ASN A 619 -0.83 -24.89 2.35
C ASN A 619 0.35 -25.27 1.46
N TYR A 620 1.52 -24.64 1.69
CA TYR A 620 2.75 -24.99 0.98
C TYR A 620 3.14 -26.46 1.18
N MET A 621 3.08 -26.97 2.42
CA MET A 621 3.46 -28.35 2.75
C MET A 621 2.55 -29.41 2.10
N ILE A 622 1.30 -29.08 1.81
CA ILE A 622 0.34 -29.97 1.11
C ILE A 622 0.27 -29.72 -0.41
N GLY A 623 1.08 -28.78 -0.94
CA GLY A 623 1.05 -28.41 -2.35
C GLY A 623 -0.18 -27.61 -2.78
N SER A 624 -0.91 -27.01 -1.83
CA SER A 624 -2.05 -26.14 -2.13
C SER A 624 -1.60 -24.75 -2.57
N ASN A 625 -2.20 -24.27 -3.66
CA ASN A 625 -2.00 -22.91 -4.18
C ASN A 625 -3.03 -21.91 -3.62
N GLU A 626 -3.86 -22.34 -2.66
CA GLU A 626 -4.83 -21.49 -1.98
C GLU A 626 -4.12 -20.47 -1.07
N ARG A 627 -4.73 -19.29 -0.95
CA ARG A 627 -4.30 -18.30 0.04
C ARG A 627 -4.70 -18.75 1.44
N ALA A 628 -4.01 -18.18 2.42
CA ALA A 628 -4.16 -18.56 3.82
C ALA A 628 -5.21 -17.73 4.59
N TYR A 629 -5.86 -16.77 3.94
CA TYR A 629 -6.95 -15.95 4.47
C TYR A 629 -8.05 -15.81 3.42
#